data_AF-A0A8T0F6W5-F1
#
_entry.id   AF-A0A8T0F6W5-F1
#
_cell.length_a   1.000
_cell.length_b   1.000
_cell.length_c   1.000
_cell.angle_alpha   90.00
_cell.angle_beta   90.00
_cell.angle_gamma   90.00
#
_symmetry.space_group_name_H-M   'P 1'
#
loop_
_entity.id
_entity.type
_entity.pdbx_description
1 polymer ?
#
loop_
_entity_poly.entity_id
_entity_poly.type
_entity_poly.pdbx_seq_one_letter_code
_entity_poly.pdbx_strand_id
1 'polypeptide(L)'
;MENLDDDQSVNKMKDFLYIYNKMAETCFNHCIENFNCRQLTPSEESCIEKCSSKGIAVNHKLMMCYIDIQPEVINKRTEELQKQQDNVNMINNNNS
;
A
#
# COMPACT_ATOMS: atom_id res chain seq x y z
N MET A 1 16.32 -20.46 -16.96
CA MET A 1 14.89 -20.32 -16.65
C MET A 1 14.83 -19.83 -15.23
N GLU A 2 14.74 -18.52 -15.07
CA GLU A 2 14.75 -17.84 -13.76
C GLU A 2 13.36 -18.02 -13.13
N ASN A 3 13.31 -18.45 -11.87
CA ASN A 3 12.07 -18.81 -11.18
C ASN A 3 11.23 -17.55 -10.88
N LEU A 4 10.35 -17.19 -11.81
CA LEU A 4 9.37 -16.08 -11.66
C LEU A 4 8.51 -16.18 -10.38
N ASP A 5 8.32 -17.39 -9.85
CA ASP A 5 7.55 -17.65 -8.63
C ASP A 5 8.28 -17.22 -7.34
N ASP A 6 9.63 -17.27 -7.36
CA ASP A 6 10.45 -16.84 -6.23
C ASP A 6 10.40 -15.31 -6.09
N ASP A 7 10.51 -14.57 -7.21
CA ASP A 7 10.44 -13.11 -7.22
C ASP A 7 9.08 -12.57 -6.74
N GLN A 8 7.98 -13.22 -7.14
CA GLN A 8 6.65 -12.83 -6.68
C GLN A 8 6.47 -13.09 -5.17
N SER A 9 7.06 -14.17 -4.66
CA SER A 9 7.07 -14.50 -3.23
C SER A 9 7.92 -13.53 -2.42
N VAL A 10 9.10 -13.15 -2.93
CA VAL A 10 9.95 -12.12 -2.32
C VAL A 10 9.24 -10.77 -2.25
N ASN A 11 8.52 -10.39 -3.30
CA ASN A 11 7.77 -9.13 -3.31
C ASN A 11 6.62 -9.12 -2.29
N LYS A 12 5.85 -10.22 -2.18
CA LYS A 12 4.81 -10.36 -1.13
C LYS A 12 5.40 -10.24 0.27
N MET A 13 6.58 -10.81 0.49
CA MET A 13 7.28 -10.71 1.78
C MET A 13 7.75 -9.28 2.07
N LYS A 14 8.29 -8.58 1.07
CA LYS A 14 8.68 -7.17 1.20
C LYS A 14 7.49 -6.30 1.57
N ASP A 15 6.36 -6.48 0.91
CA ASP A 15 5.14 -5.72 1.18
C ASP A 15 4.60 -5.99 2.58
N PHE A 16 4.60 -7.26 3.00
CA PHE A 16 4.24 -7.64 4.37
C PHE A 16 5.14 -6.97 5.42
N LEU A 17 6.46 -7.05 5.23
CA LEU A 17 7.42 -6.44 6.16
C LEU A 17 7.28 -4.92 6.20
N TYR A 18 6.98 -4.29 5.07
CA TYR A 18 6.72 -2.85 5.04
C TYR A 18 5.51 -2.47 5.89
N ILE A 19 4.39 -3.18 5.72
CA ILE A 19 3.16 -2.95 6.50
C ILE A 19 3.41 -3.22 7.99
N TYR A 20 4.09 -4.32 8.30
CA TYR A 20 4.45 -4.69 9.68
C TYR A 20 5.30 -3.60 10.34
N ASN A 21 6.38 -3.16 9.70
CA ASN A 21 7.27 -2.13 10.23
C ASN A 21 6.53 -0.81 10.42
N LYS A 22 5.69 -0.42 9.47
CA LYS A 22 4.91 0.82 9.57
C LYS A 22 3.89 0.76 10.71
N MET A 23 3.24 -0.39 10.89
CA MET A 23 2.31 -0.61 12.00
C MET A 23 3.03 -0.59 13.34
N ALA A 24 4.19 -1.25 13.44
CA ALA A 24 5.01 -1.27 14.65
C ALA A 24 5.44 0.15 15.07
N GLU A 25 5.95 0.95 14.13
CA GLU A 25 6.30 2.37 14.36
C GLU A 25 5.09 3.18 14.83
N THR A 26 3.96 3.03 14.14
CA THR A 26 2.73 3.79 14.44
C THR A 26 2.19 3.45 15.83
N CYS A 27 2.10 2.16 16.17
CA CYS A 27 1.61 1.74 17.47
C CYS A 27 2.59 2.10 18.58
N PHE A 28 3.91 2.02 18.34
CA PHE A 28 4.90 2.48 19.31
C PHE A 28 4.72 3.97 19.64
N ASN A 29 4.69 4.82 18.61
CA ASN A 29 4.56 6.27 18.79
C ASN A 29 3.23 6.71 19.40
N HIS A 30 2.17 5.91 19.24
CA HIS A 30 0.84 6.23 19.76
C HIS A 30 0.56 5.65 21.14
N CYS A 31 1.07 4.46 21.43
CA CYS A 31 0.71 3.70 22.64
C CYS A 31 1.78 3.72 23.72
N ILE A 32 3.06 3.93 23.40
CA ILE A 32 4.14 3.91 24.41
C ILE A 32 4.36 5.31 24.94
N GLU A 33 4.02 5.51 26.20
CA GLU A 33 4.09 6.82 26.86
C GLU A 33 4.93 6.79 28.14
N ASN A 34 5.10 5.62 28.77
CA ASN A 34 5.82 5.49 30.02
C ASN A 34 7.21 4.85 29.82
N PHE A 35 8.26 5.65 30.04
CA PHE A 35 9.65 5.20 29.90
C PHE A 35 10.34 4.88 31.24
N ASN A 36 9.58 4.81 32.34
CA ASN A 36 10.15 4.55 33.67
C ASN A 36 10.38 3.05 33.95
N CYS A 37 9.83 2.15 33.13
CA CYS A 37 9.95 0.71 33.27
C CYS A 37 10.23 0.04 31.93
N ARG A 38 10.92 -1.11 31.98
CA ARG A 38 11.22 -1.90 30.77
C ARG A 38 10.01 -2.68 30.28
N GLN A 39 9.07 -3.01 31.17
CA GLN A 39 7.85 -3.73 30.84
C GLN A 39 6.76 -2.76 30.44
N LEU A 40 5.88 -3.20 29.54
CA LEU A 40 4.68 -2.45 29.19
C LEU A 40 3.73 -2.40 30.39
N THR A 41 3.08 -1.26 30.56
CA THR A 41 1.97 -1.16 31.50
C THR A 41 0.71 -1.83 30.91
N PRO A 42 -0.27 -2.27 31.73
CA PRO A 42 -1.51 -2.87 31.21
C PRO A 42 -2.30 -1.96 30.25
N SER A 43 -2.14 -0.63 30.39
CA SER A 43 -2.76 0.34 29.48
C SER A 43 -2.09 0.31 28.10
N GLU A 44 -0.75 0.32 28.07
CA GLU A 44 0.04 0.26 26.83
C GLU A 44 -0.19 -1.07 26.11
N GLU A 45 -0.25 -2.20 26.83
CA GLU A 45 -0.58 -3.51 26.27
C GLU A 45 -1.96 -3.49 25.57
N SER A 46 -3.00 -3.01 26.27
CA SER A 46 -4.35 -2.91 25.69
C SER A 46 -4.40 -1.95 24.49
N CYS A 47 -3.60 -0.87 24.52
CA CYS A 47 -3.50 0.06 23.40
C CYS A 47 -2.88 -0.62 22.17
N ILE A 48 -1.78 -1.35 22.34
CA ILE A 48 -1.07 -2.04 21.25
C ILE A 48 -1.96 -3.11 20.59
N GLU A 49 -2.71 -3.89 21.37
CA GLU A 49 -3.67 -4.88 20.85
C GLU A 49 -4.75 -4.22 19.98
N LYS A 50 -5.31 -3.10 20.46
CA LYS A 50 -6.31 -2.34 19.71
C LYS A 50 -5.70 -1.68 18.47
N CYS A 51 -4.51 -1.12 18.59
CA CYS A 51 -3.81 -0.43 17.51
C CYS A 51 -3.49 -1.39 16.36
N SER A 52 -2.90 -2.55 16.68
CA SER A 52 -2.58 -3.58 15.69
C SER A 52 -3.83 -4.16 15.02
N SER A 53 -4.87 -4.48 15.79
CA SER A 53 -6.16 -4.96 15.25
C SER A 53 -6.79 -3.95 14.29
N LYS A 54 -6.79 -2.66 14.68
CA LYS A 54 -7.27 -1.57 13.81
C LYS A 54 -6.39 -1.41 12.57
N GLY A 55 -5.06 -1.47 12.73
CA GLY A 55 -4.11 -1.36 11.63
C GLY A 55 -4.33 -2.43 10.55
N ILE A 56 -4.53 -3.68 10.96
CA ILE A 56 -4.86 -4.79 10.07
C ILE A 56 -6.20 -4.54 9.35
N ALA A 57 -7.25 -4.17 10.09
CA ALA A 57 -8.57 -3.90 9.50
C ALA A 57 -8.53 -2.74 8.49
N VAL A 58 -7.80 -1.66 8.80
CA VAL A 58 -7.60 -0.52 7.90
C VAL A 58 -6.84 -0.95 6.65
N ASN A 59 -5.76 -1.73 6.79
CA ASN A 59 -4.99 -2.23 5.65
C ASN A 59 -5.85 -3.08 4.71
N HIS A 60 -6.67 -3.99 5.25
CA HIS A 60 -7.61 -4.77 4.44
C HIS A 60 -8.65 -3.89 3.75
N LYS A 61 -9.26 -2.94 4.48
CA LYS A 61 -10.27 -2.05 3.91
C LYS A 61 -9.70 -1.17 2.80
N LEU A 62 -8.48 -0.66 2.97
CA LEU A 62 -7.78 0.12 1.97
C LEU A 62 -7.53 -0.71 0.70
N MET A 63 -7.08 -1.96 0.85
CA MET A 63 -6.89 -2.86 -0.29
C MET A 63 -8.19 -3.13 -1.05
N MET A 64 -9.30 -3.35 -0.34
CA MET A 64 -10.61 -3.54 -0.98
C MET A 64 -11.03 -2.29 -1.78
N CYS A 65 -10.99 -1.11 -1.15
CA CYS A 65 -11.30 0.14 -1.85
C CYS A 65 -10.37 0.39 -3.06
N TYR A 66 -9.09 0.02 -2.94
CA TYR A 66 -8.13 0.13 -4.04
C TYR A 66 -8.57 -0.75 -5.21
N ILE A 67 -8.87 -2.03 -4.96
CA ILE A 67 -9.33 -2.98 -5.99
C ILE A 67 -10.61 -2.47 -6.68
N ASP A 68 -11.54 -1.88 -5.92
CA ASP A 68 -12.80 -1.36 -6.46
C ASP A 68 -12.57 -0.16 -7.40
N ILE A 69 -11.64 0.74 -7.06
CA ILE A 69 -11.44 2.02 -7.77
C ILE A 69 -10.41 1.90 -8.91
N GLN A 70 -9.44 0.98 -8.82
CA GLN A 70 -8.36 0.87 -9.80
C GLN A 70 -8.81 0.68 -11.26
N PRO A 71 -9.81 -0.17 -11.59
CA PRO A 71 -10.22 -0.39 -12.97
C PRO A 71 -10.68 0.90 -13.64
N GLU A 72 -11.47 1.71 -12.95
CA GLU A 72 -11.96 3.00 -13.48
C GLU A 72 -10.82 3.98 -13.72
N VAL A 73 -9.85 4.03 -12.81
CA VAL A 73 -8.67 4.89 -12.92
C VAL A 73 -7.81 4.47 -14.12
N ILE A 74 -7.62 3.17 -14.32
CA ILE A 74 -6.84 2.62 -15.44
C ILE A 74 -7.54 2.87 -16.77
N ASN A 75 -8.86 2.69 -16.84
CA ASN A 75 -9.64 2.94 -18.06
C ASN A 75 -9.50 4.40 -18.51
N LYS A 76 -9.73 5.35 -17.59
CA LYS A 76 -9.55 6.79 -17.88
C LYS A 76 -8.14 7.12 -18.36
N ARG A 77 -7.12 6.57 -17.68
CA ARG A 77 -5.72 6.76 -18.07
C ARG A 77 -5.44 6.21 -19.48
N THR A 78 -6.04 5.07 -19.83
CA THR A 78 -5.84 4.43 -21.14
C THR A 78 -6.48 5.25 -22.27
N GLU A 79 -7.68 5.79 -22.04
CA GLU A 79 -8.35 6.69 -22.99
C GLU A 79 -7.57 7.98 -23.24
N GLU A 80 -6.98 8.57 -22.19
CA GLU A 80 -6.14 9.77 -22.31
C GLU A 80 -4.87 9.50 -23.14
N LEU A 81 -4.21 8.36 -22.92
CA LEU A 81 -3.04 7.94 -23.68
C LEU A 81 -3.38 7.71 -25.16
N GLN A 82 -4.50 7.07 -25.45
CA GLN A 82 -4.96 6.84 -26.83
C GLN A 82 -5.18 8.17 -27.55
N LYS A 83 -5.86 9.13 -26.94
CA LYS A 83 -6.09 10.46 -27.52
C LYS A 83 -4.78 11.21 -27.79
N GLN A 84 -3.80 11.09 -26.89
CA GLN A 84 -2.48 11.69 -27.10
C GLN A 84 -1.74 11.02 -28.27
N GLN A 85 -1.77 9.70 -28.38
CA GLN A 85 -1.20 8.97 -29.51
C GLN A 85 -1.86 9.33 -30.84
N ASP A 86 -3.19 9.43 -30.87
CA ASP A 86 -3.93 9.83 -32.06
C ASP A 86 -3.56 11.25 -32.50
N ASN A 87 -3.40 12.18 -31.54
CA ASN A 87 -2.94 13.55 -31.84
C ASN A 87 -1.52 13.57 -32.41
N VAL A 88 -0.59 12.80 -31.85
CA VAL A 88 0.79 12.67 -32.38
C VAL A 88 0.77 12.08 -33.79
N ASN A 89 -0.05 11.06 -34.03
CA ASN A 89 -0.18 10.44 -35.35
C ASN A 89 -0.77 11.43 -36.39
N MET A 90 -1.72 12.27 -35.99
CA MET A 90 -2.25 13.34 -36.84
C MET A 90 -1.18 14.40 -37.19
N ILE A 91 -0.36 14.81 -36.23
CA ILE A 91 0.74 15.77 -36.47
C ILE A 91 1.75 15.18 -37.45
N ASN A 92 2.13 13.90 -37.30
CA ASN A 92 3.09 13.25 -38.18
C ASN A 92 2.57 13.11 -39.62
N ASN A 93 1.28 12.80 -39.81
CA ASN A 93 0.66 12.73 -41.13
C ASN A 93 0.56 14.10 -41.82
N ASN A 94 0.47 15.20 -41.08
CA ASN A 94 0.43 16.54 -41.67
C ASN A 94 1.83 17.09 -42.06
N ASN A 95 2.91 16.44 -41.59
CA ASN A 95 4.29 16.81 -41.88
C ASN A 95 4.96 15.90 -42.94
N SER A 96 4.21 14.97 -43.55
CA SER A 96 4.62 14.12 -44.68
C SER A 96 3.91 14.54 -45.96
#